data_AF-C3ZJJ9-F1
#
_entry.id   AF-C3ZJJ9-F1
#
_cell.length_a   1.000
_cell.length_b   1.000
_cell.length_c   1.000
_cell.angle_alpha   90.00
_cell.angle_beta   90.00
_cell.angle_gamma   90.00
#
_symmetry.space_group_name_H-M   'P 1'
#
loop_
_entity.id
_entity.type
_entity.pdbx_description
1 polymer ?
#
loop_
_entity_poly.entity_id
_entity_poly.type
_entity_poly.pdbx_seq_one_letter_code
_entity_poly.pdbx_strand_id
1 'polypeptide(L)'
;YWDYGCWCGPGGQGAPVDETDFCCRTHDHCYDALDLPPCKWGDAETYLVPYQFNIQGRNVTCCDQKGTCKRTLCECDKALVNCFTRSPYVEKHDHMDQSK
;
A
#
# COMPACT_ATOMS: atom_id res chain seq x y z
N TYR A 1 -1.54 1.15 11.75
CA TYR A 1 -2.00 0.85 10.38
C TYR A 1 -1.70 -0.60 10.02
N TRP A 2 -0.56 -1.19 10.39
CA TRP A 2 -0.40 -2.65 10.35
C TRP A 2 -1.36 -3.34 11.32
N ASP A 3 -1.94 -4.48 10.92
CA ASP A 3 -2.94 -5.27 11.66
C ASP A 3 -4.22 -4.47 11.98
N TYR A 4 -4.82 -3.89 10.94
CA TYR A 4 -6.00 -3.04 11.05
C TYR A 4 -7.06 -3.43 10.00
N GLY A 5 -8.32 -3.47 10.42
CA GLY A 5 -9.43 -3.81 9.52
C GLY A 5 -9.26 -5.21 8.93
N CYS A 6 -9.66 -5.38 7.67
CA CYS A 6 -9.58 -6.66 6.96
C CYS A 6 -8.44 -6.71 5.94
N TRP A 7 -7.79 -5.59 5.62
CA TRP A 7 -6.81 -5.47 4.54
C TRP A 7 -5.47 -4.89 4.97
N CYS A 8 -5.39 -4.12 6.06
CA CYS A 8 -4.11 -3.56 6.46
C CYS A 8 -3.23 -4.58 7.19
N GLY A 9 -2.52 -5.42 6.45
CA GLY A 9 -1.64 -6.46 6.98
C GLY A 9 -1.32 -7.53 5.93
N PRO A 10 -0.76 -8.68 6.33
CA PRO A 10 -0.53 -9.79 5.40
C PRO A 10 -1.86 -10.34 4.88
N GLY A 11 -2.00 -10.45 3.56
CA GLY A 11 -3.18 -11.03 2.93
C GLY A 11 -4.23 -9.96 2.65
N GLY A 12 -5.45 -10.17 3.15
CA GLY A 12 -6.58 -9.27 2.92
C GLY A 12 -7.74 -9.94 2.21
N GLN A 13 -8.94 -9.80 2.77
CA GLN A 13 -10.16 -10.39 2.19
C GLN A 13 -11.41 -9.63 2.64
N GLY A 14 -12.53 -9.91 1.99
CA GLY A 14 -13.82 -9.32 2.36
C GLY A 14 -13.94 -7.83 1.99
N ALA A 15 -14.93 -7.16 2.57
CA ALA A 15 -15.18 -5.74 2.34
C ALA A 15 -14.38 -4.89 3.34
N PRO A 16 -13.74 -3.80 2.91
CA PRO A 16 -13.09 -2.89 3.85
C PRO A 16 -14.05 -2.32 4.89
N VAL A 17 -13.62 -2.26 6.15
CA VAL A 17 -14.47 -1.82 7.27
C VAL A 17 -14.59 -0.30 7.39
N ASP A 18 -13.64 0.45 6.83
CA ASP A 18 -13.65 1.91 6.73
C ASP A 18 -12.72 2.44 5.62
N GLU A 19 -12.55 3.76 5.57
CA GLU A 19 -11.70 4.44 4.60
C GLU A 19 -10.20 4.12 4.76
N THR A 20 -9.72 3.85 5.98
CA THR A 20 -8.32 3.46 6.22
C THR A 20 -8.07 2.06 5.69
N ASP A 21 -8.97 1.13 5.96
CA ASP A 21 -8.91 -0.24 5.45
C ASP A 21 -9.05 -0.29 3.93
N PHE A 22 -9.87 0.60 3.35
CA PHE A 22 -9.99 0.76 1.91
C PHE A 22 -8.68 1.24 1.25
N CYS A 23 -7.90 2.09 1.93
CA CYS A 23 -6.58 2.49 1.45
C CYS A 23 -5.64 1.28 1.33
N CYS A 24 -5.63 0.40 2.33
CA CYS A 24 -4.81 -0.81 2.34
C CYS A 24 -5.22 -1.77 1.23
N ARG A 25 -6.52 -2.06 1.09
CA ARG A 25 -7.02 -2.86 -0.04
C ARG A 25 -6.54 -2.32 -1.39
N THR A 26 -6.62 -1.01 -1.60
CA THR A 26 -6.20 -0.38 -2.85
C THR A 26 -4.69 -0.52 -3.07
N HIS A 27 -3.90 -0.44 -1.99
CA HIS A 27 -2.46 -0.64 -2.01
C HIS A 27 -2.09 -2.08 -2.34
N ASP A 28 -2.76 -3.07 -1.75
CA ASP A 28 -2.56 -4.49 -2.04
C ASP A 28 -2.83 -4.78 -3.52
N HIS A 29 -3.97 -4.31 -4.06
CA HIS A 29 -4.27 -4.44 -5.50
C HIS A 29 -3.24 -3.74 -6.39
N CYS A 30 -2.62 -2.66 -5.92
CA CYS A 30 -1.56 -1.96 -6.65
C CYS A 30 -0.29 -2.81 -6.72
N TYR A 31 0.05 -3.49 -5.62
CA TYR A 31 1.19 -4.40 -5.54
C TYR A 31 0.95 -5.67 -6.37
N ASP A 32 -0.23 -6.27 -6.29
CA ASP A 32 -0.62 -7.46 -7.06
C ASP A 32 -0.58 -7.23 -8.58
N ALA A 33 -0.81 -5.99 -9.02
CA ALA A 33 -0.78 -5.61 -10.43
C ALA A 33 0.64 -5.41 -10.99
N LEU A 34 1.69 -5.50 -10.17
CA LEU A 34 3.08 -5.34 -10.64
C LEU A 34 3.54 -6.61 -11.37
N ASP A 35 3.79 -6.50 -12.68
CA ASP A 35 4.28 -7.62 -13.51
C ASP A 35 5.71 -7.44 -14.05
N LEU A 36 6.31 -6.28 -13.77
CA LEU A 36 7.58 -5.86 -14.33
C LEU A 36 8.74 -6.24 -13.41
N PRO A 37 9.86 -6.78 -13.94
CA PRO A 37 11.08 -6.95 -13.16
C PRO A 37 11.54 -5.61 -12.54
N PRO A 38 12.07 -5.61 -11.31
CA PRO A 38 12.32 -6.76 -10.45
C PRO A 38 11.12 -7.25 -9.62
N CYS A 39 9.92 -6.70 -9.79
CA CYS A 39 8.75 -7.01 -8.97
C CYS A 39 7.85 -8.11 -9.56
N LYS A 40 8.42 -8.98 -10.38
CA LYS A 40 7.69 -10.08 -11.04
C LYS A 40 7.55 -11.30 -10.12
N TRP A 41 7.92 -11.16 -8.86
CA TRP A 41 7.93 -12.21 -7.85
C TRP A 41 6.89 -11.81 -6.82
N GLY A 42 5.86 -12.65 -6.71
CA GLY A 42 4.68 -12.41 -5.88
C GLY A 42 5.05 -11.96 -4.48
N ASP A 43 4.22 -11.05 -3.96
CA ASP A 43 4.09 -10.68 -2.56
C ASP A 43 5.42 -10.40 -1.83
N ALA A 44 6.16 -11.41 -1.33
CA ALA A 44 7.28 -11.19 -0.41
C ALA A 44 8.48 -10.43 -1.01
N GLU A 45 8.98 -10.79 -2.20
CA GLU A 45 10.18 -10.13 -2.75
C GLU A 45 9.89 -8.71 -3.25
N THR A 46 8.64 -8.44 -3.64
CA THR A 46 8.21 -7.10 -4.08
C THR A 46 8.37 -6.07 -2.95
N TYR A 47 8.07 -6.45 -1.70
CA TYR A 47 8.31 -5.59 -0.53
C TYR A 47 9.80 -5.28 -0.27
N LEU A 48 10.72 -6.05 -0.85
CA LEU A 48 12.18 -5.86 -0.69
C LEU A 48 12.79 -5.01 -1.81
N VAL A 49 12.03 -4.63 -2.84
CA VAL A 49 12.54 -3.87 -3.99
C VAL A 49 12.80 -2.41 -3.59
N PRO A 50 14.07 -1.93 -3.61
CA PRO A 50 14.35 -0.54 -3.31
C PRO A 50 14.02 0.35 -4.50
N TYR A 51 13.37 1.47 -4.23
CA TYR A 51 13.07 2.54 -5.17
C TYR A 51 13.51 3.90 -4.60
N GLN A 52 13.62 4.89 -5.47
CA GLN A 52 14.07 6.24 -5.15
C GLN A 52 12.89 7.20 -5.04
N PHE A 53 12.86 7.96 -3.94
CA PHE A 53 11.86 9.00 -3.72
C PHE A 53 12.48 10.19 -2.98
N ASN A 54 11.85 11.35 -3.15
CA ASN A 54 12.16 12.57 -2.40
C ASN A 54 10.91 13.07 -1.68
N ILE A 55 11.10 13.65 -0.50
CA ILE A 55 10.04 14.28 0.27
C ILE A 55 10.31 15.78 0.34
N GLN A 56 9.32 16.60 -0.02
CA GLN A 56 9.33 18.04 0.18
C GLN A 56 8.04 18.44 0.88
N GLY A 57 8.13 18.81 2.17
CA GLY A 57 6.96 19.03 3.01
C GLY A 57 6.11 17.77 3.12
N ARG A 58 4.86 17.84 2.67
CA ARG A 58 3.92 16.70 2.63
C ARG A 58 3.83 16.02 1.26
N ASN A 59 4.67 16.42 0.30
CA ASN A 59 4.62 15.89 -1.05
C ASN A 59 5.75 14.87 -1.28
N VAL A 60 5.37 13.68 -1.74
CA VAL A 60 6.29 12.62 -2.16
C VAL A 60 6.48 12.69 -3.67
N THR A 61 7.73 12.66 -4.11
CA THR A 61 8.10 12.58 -5.53
C THR A 61 8.85 11.29 -5.77
N CYS A 62 8.28 10.40 -6.58
CA CYS A 62 8.99 9.21 -7.05
C CYS A 62 10.02 9.61 -8.10
N CYS A 63 11.23 9.08 -7.99
CA CYS A 63 12.38 9.52 -8.78
C CYS A 63 12.77 8.53 -9.87
N ASP A 64 12.43 7.23 -9.73
CA ASP A 64 12.69 6.24 -10.77
C ASP A 64 11.96 6.57 -12.09
N GLN A 65 12.50 6.04 -13.18
CA GLN A 65 11.98 6.24 -14.53
C GLN A 65 10.54 5.73 -14.65
N LYS A 66 9.68 6.53 -15.29
CA LYS A 66 8.29 6.14 -15.62
C LYS A 66 8.25 4.84 -16.42
N GLY A 67 7.30 3.97 -16.09
CA GLY A 67 7.14 2.66 -16.72
C GLY A 67 8.03 1.56 -16.17
N THR A 68 8.84 1.84 -15.14
CA THR A 68 9.58 0.79 -14.40
C THR A 68 8.77 0.31 -13.21
N CYS A 69 9.00 -0.93 -12.74
CA CYS A 69 8.34 -1.39 -11.51
C CYS A 69 8.65 -0.47 -10.33
N LYS A 70 9.94 -0.14 -10.10
CA LYS A 70 10.36 0.70 -8.96
C LYS A 70 9.56 2.01 -8.90
N ARG A 71 9.31 2.60 -10.06
CA ARG A 71 8.47 3.78 -10.16
C ARG A 71 7.03 3.49 -9.77
N THR A 72 6.40 2.46 -10.32
CA THR A 72 5.02 2.10 -9.98
C THR A 72 4.87 1.77 -8.49
N LEU A 73 5.81 1.01 -7.90
CA LEU A 73 5.82 0.64 -6.49
C LEU A 73 5.89 1.87 -5.58
N CYS A 74 6.78 2.82 -5.89
CA CYS A 74 6.81 4.11 -5.22
C CYS A 74 5.48 4.88 -5.32
N GLU A 75 4.83 4.86 -6.48
CA GLU A 75 3.55 5.57 -6.67
C GLU A 75 2.41 4.87 -5.92
N CYS A 76 2.43 3.53 -5.79
CA CYS A 76 1.51 2.79 -4.91
C CYS A 76 1.67 3.25 -3.46
N ASP A 77 2.90 3.29 -2.94
CA ASP A 77 3.19 3.73 -1.56
C ASP A 77 2.82 5.20 -1.33
N LYS A 78 3.14 6.07 -2.29
CA LYS A 78 2.71 7.46 -2.26
C LYS A 78 1.19 7.60 -2.21
N ALA A 79 0.46 6.79 -2.99
CA ALA A 79 -0.99 6.80 -2.99
C ALA A 79 -1.55 6.34 -1.64
N LEU A 80 -0.97 5.30 -1.04
CA LEU A 80 -1.32 4.83 0.31
C LEU A 80 -1.14 5.94 1.35
N VAL A 81 0.03 6.59 1.39
CA VAL A 81 0.29 7.69 2.33
C VAL A 81 -0.71 8.83 2.14
N ASN A 82 -0.97 9.24 0.89
CA ASN A 82 -1.95 10.29 0.60
C ASN A 82 -3.37 9.89 1.04
N CYS A 83 -3.72 8.62 0.90
CA CYS A 83 -5.01 8.10 1.35
C CYS A 83 -5.11 8.18 2.88
N PHE A 84 -4.12 7.66 3.61
CA PHE A 84 -4.08 7.75 5.07
C PHE A 84 -4.12 9.18 5.61
N THR A 85 -3.56 10.17 4.91
CA THR A 85 -3.67 11.58 5.38
C THR A 85 -5.09 12.13 5.37
N ARG A 86 -6.03 11.46 4.69
CA ARG A 86 -7.43 11.88 4.53
C ARG A 86 -8.40 10.96 5.25
N SER A 87 -7.98 9.74 5.56
CA SER A 87 -8.80 8.74 6.23
C SER A 87 -8.67 8.83 7.76
N PRO A 88 -9.76 8.72 8.53
CA PRO A 88 -9.69 8.64 9.97
C PRO A 88 -9.16 7.28 10.42
N TYR A 89 -8.39 7.27 11.50
CA TYR A 89 -8.01 6.03 12.20
C TYR A 89 -9.04 5.73 13.29
N VAL A 90 -9.58 4.51 13.28
CA VAL A 90 -10.63 4.08 14.21
C VAL A 90 -10.10 2.94 15.08
N GLU A 91 -9.78 3.23 16.34
CA GLU A 91 -9.11 2.30 17.27
C GLU A 91 -9.79 0.92 17.38
N LYS A 92 -11.11 0.84 17.27
CA LYS A 92 -11.85 -0.42 17.36
C LYS A 92 -11.56 -1.41 16.21
N HIS A 93 -11.00 -0.93 15.10
CA HIS A 93 -10.61 -1.76 13.97
C HIS A 93 -9.14 -2.21 14.06
N ASP A 94 -8.39 -1.74 15.05
CA ASP A 94 -7.04 -2.21 15.35
C ASP A 94 -7.11 -3.63 15.92
N HIS A 95 -6.25 -4.52 15.42
CA HIS A 95 -6.24 -5.94 15.78
C HIS A 95 -7.60 -6.64 15.64
N MET A 96 -8.43 -6.15 14.72
CA MET A 96 -9.74 -6.73 14.42
C MET A 96 -9.57 -8.11 13.78
N ASP A 97 -10.48 -9.04 14.11
CA ASP A 97 -10.52 -10.36 13.48
C ASP A 97 -10.83 -10.24 11.98
N GLN A 98 -9.81 -10.51 11.15
CA GLN A 98 -9.82 -10.39 9.69
C GLN A 98 -10.64 -11.50 8.99
N SER A 99 -11.24 -12.44 9.74
CA SER A 99 -12.09 -13.51 9.21
C SER A 99 -13.56 -13.13 9.05
N LYS A 100 -13.95 -11.89 9.37
CA LYS A 100 -15.33 -11.41 9.36
C LYS A 100 -15.75 -10.65 8.11
#